data_AF-A0A2P2MZC9-F1
#
_entry.id   AF-A0A2P2MZC9-F1
#
_cell.length_a   1.000
_cell.length_b   1.000
_cell.length_c   1.000
_cell.angle_alpha   90.00
_cell.angle_beta   90.00
_cell.angle_gamma   90.00
#
_symmetry.space_group_name_H-M   'P 1'
#
loop_
_entity.id
_entity.type
_entity.pdbx_description
1 polymer ?
#
loop_
_entity_poly.entity_id
_entity_poly.type
_entity_poly.pdbx_seq_one_letter_code
_entity_poly.pdbx_strand_id
1 'polypeptide(L)' 'MSILSERRVHPPRGLKGGKDGARGANFLVTKDKRKVHLGGKNTVEAEAGEILQILTPGGGGWGS' A
#
# COMPACT_ATOMS: atom_id res chain seq x y z
N MET A 1 -1.62 -10.18 -13.77
CA MET A 1 -1.78 -8.74 -13.42
C MET A 1 -0.49 -8.23 -12.82
N SER A 2 -0.05 -7.03 -13.16
CA SER A 2 1.19 -6.45 -12.63
C SER A 2 0.90 -5.20 -11.81
N ILE A 3 1.60 -5.05 -10.68
CA ILE A 3 1.59 -3.86 -9.83
C ILE A 3 2.95 -3.17 -9.90
N LEU A 4 2.91 -1.87 -10.15
CA LEU A 4 4.06 -0.98 -10.08
C LEU A 4 3.70 0.22 -9.21
N SER A 5 4.16 0.20 -7.97
CA SER A 5 3.91 1.27 -7.01
C SER A 5 5.14 1.46 -6.11
N GLU A 6 5.89 2.50 -6.44
CA GLU A 6 7.12 2.88 -5.75
C GLU A 6 6.84 3.54 -4.40
N ARG A 7 7.90 3.77 -3.60
CA ARG A 7 7.85 4.57 -2.36
C ARG A 7 6.85 4.09 -1.31
N ARG A 8 6.65 2.78 -1.16
CA ARG A 8 5.83 2.18 -0.07
C ARG A 8 6.62 1.78 1.17
N VAL A 9 7.95 1.75 1.08
CA VAL A 9 8.84 1.41 2.20
C VAL A 9 9.07 2.59 3.14
N HIS A 10 9.08 3.82 2.62
CA HIS A 10 9.32 5.03 3.41
C HIS A 10 8.01 5.82 3.53
N PRO A 11 7.62 6.24 4.74
CA PRO A 11 6.41 7.02 4.91
C PRO A 11 6.60 8.44 4.33
N PRO A 12 5.53 9.08 3.83
CA PRO A 12 5.55 10.50 3.50
C PRO A 12 5.89 11.31 4.76
N ARG A 13 6.99 12.07 4.71
CA ARG A 13 7.53 12.73 5.90
C ARG A 13 6.65 13.87 6.38
N GLY A 14 6.51 13.99 7.69
CA GLY A 14 5.99 15.19 8.32
C GLY A 14 7.01 16.33 8.27
N LEU A 15 6.53 17.56 8.48
CA LEU A 15 7.35 18.78 8.46
C LEU A 15 7.06 19.66 9.67
N LYS A 16 8.09 20.39 10.13
CA LYS A 16 8.01 21.35 11.25
C LYS A 16 7.37 20.78 12.53
N GLY A 17 7.77 19.57 12.91
CA GLY A 17 7.22 18.87 14.09
C GLY A 17 6.07 17.91 13.78
N GLY A 18 5.55 17.92 12.55
CA GLY A 18 4.43 17.08 12.15
C GLY A 18 4.82 15.60 12.06
N LYS A 19 3.86 14.71 12.33
CA LYS A 19 4.05 13.26 12.23
C LYS A 19 4.09 12.79 10.78
N ASP A 20 4.84 11.72 10.54
CA ASP A 20 4.86 11.03 9.25
C ASP A 20 3.49 10.45 8.88
N GLY A 21 3.18 10.43 7.58
CA GLY A 21 1.99 9.82 7.02
C GLY A 21 2.05 8.30 7.02
N ALA A 22 0.88 7.66 6.96
CA ALA A 22 0.81 6.21 6.83
C ALA A 22 1.40 5.74 5.49
N ARG A 23 2.12 4.61 5.52
CA ARG A 23 2.59 3.94 4.30
C ARG A 23 1.40 3.33 3.57
N GLY A 24 1.42 3.42 2.25
CA GLY A 24 0.49 2.65 1.43
C GLY A 24 0.87 1.16 1.41
N ALA A 25 -0.10 0.29 1.13
CA ALA A 25 0.12 -1.15 0.96
C ALA A 25 -0.71 -1.70 -0.21
N ASN A 26 -0.29 -2.85 -0.74
CA ASN A 26 -1.04 -3.58 -1.76
C ASN A 26 -1.29 -5.01 -1.26
N PHE A 27 -2.53 -5.47 -1.40
CA PHE A 27 -2.93 -6.82 -1.03
C PHE A 27 -3.70 -7.49 -2.16
N LEU A 28 -3.42 -8.77 -2.38
CA LEU A 28 -4.37 -9.67 -3.01
C LEU A 28 -5.20 -10.31 -1.89
N VAL A 29 -6.52 -10.15 -1.95
CA VAL A 29 -7.46 -10.84 -1.08
C VAL A 29 -8.01 -12.03 -1.85
N THR A 30 -7.60 -13.22 -1.42
CA THR A 30 -7.99 -14.50 -2.04
C THR A 30 -9.44 -14.85 -1.69
N LYS A 31 -10.02 -15.82 -2.41
CA LYS A 31 -11.43 -16.23 -2.21
C LYS A 31 -11.75 -16.71 -0.79
N ASP A 32 -10.77 -17.34 -0.14
CA ASP A 32 -10.82 -17.77 1.27
C ASP A 32 -10.53 -16.61 2.27
N LYS A 33 -10.51 -15.37 1.78
CA LYS A 33 -10.31 -14.12 2.53
C LYS A 33 -8.91 -13.94 3.13
N ARG A 34 -7.90 -14.72 2.73
CA ARG A 34 -6.51 -14.43 3.11
C ARG A 34 -6.04 -13.14 2.44
N LYS A 35 -5.21 -12.37 3.15
CA LYS A 35 -4.57 -11.16 2.61
C LYS A 35 -3.10 -11.43 2.35
N VAL A 36 -2.72 -11.43 1.08
CA VAL A 36 -1.32 -11.60 0.65
C VAL A 36 -0.73 -10.24 0.36
N HIS A 37 0.33 -9.86 1.08
CA HIS A 37 1.02 -8.59 0.85
C HIS A 37 1.88 -8.67 -0.42
N LEU A 38 1.61 -7.81 -1.39
CA LEU A 38 2.26 -7.85 -2.70
C LEU A 38 3.54 -7.02 -2.78
N GLY A 39 3.78 -6.14 -1.81
CA GLY A 39 4.88 -5.18 -1.86
C GLY A 39 4.66 -4.08 -2.91
N GLY A 40 5.74 -3.36 -3.25
CA GLY A 40 5.69 -2.23 -4.18
C GLY A 40 5.69 -2.63 -5.65
N LYS A 41 6.32 -3.76 -5.99
CA LYS A 41 6.43 -4.27 -7.36
C LYS A 41 6.22 -5.78 -7.36
N ASN A 42 5.25 -6.25 -8.14
CA ASN A 42 4.99 -7.67 -8.25
C ASN A 42 4.13 -7.97 -9.48
N THR A 43 4.21 -9.22 -9.95
CA THR A 43 3.25 -9.77 -10.92
C THR A 43 2.60 -10.97 -10.25
N VAL A 44 1.27 -10.97 -10.24
CA VAL A 44 0.47 -12.06 -9.68
C VAL A 44 -0.56 -12.53 -10.69
N GLU A 45 -0.84 -13.82 -10.66
CA GLU A 45 -2.04 -14.39 -11.25
C GLU A 45 -3.18 -14.14 -10.27
N ALA A 46 -4.28 -13.60 -10.78
CA ALA A 46 -5.46 -13.28 -9.98
C ALA A 46 -6.65 -13.99 -10.61
N GLU A 47 -7.42 -14.68 -9.79
CA GLU A 47 -8.56 -15.48 -10.22
C GLU A 47 -9.87 -14.68 -10.10
N ALA A 48 -10.86 -15.03 -10.93
CA ALA A 48 -12.18 -14.41 -10.86
C ALA A 48 -12.79 -14.58 -9.46
N GLY A 49 -13.13 -13.48 -8.80
CA GLY A 49 -13.65 -13.44 -7.43
C GLY A 49 -12.61 -13.10 -6.35
N GLU A 50 -11.33 -12.94 -6.72
CA GLU A 50 -10.32 -12.34 -5.85
C GLU A 50 -10.34 -10.80 -5.96
N ILE A 51 -9.83 -10.13 -4.92
CA ILE A 51 -9.87 -8.67 -4.82
C ILE A 51 -8.45 -8.12 -4.73
N LEU A 52 -8.09 -7.23 -5.65
CA LEU A 52 -6.93 -6.39 -5.48
C LEU A 52 -7.29 -5.18 -4.61
N GLN A 53 -6.68 -5.08 -3.43
CA GLN A 53 -6.82 -3.93 -2.53
C GLN A 53 -5.56 -3.06 -2.58
N ILE A 54 -5.72 -1.81 -3.03
CA ILE A 54 -4.67 -0.81 -3.05
C ILE A 54 -4.98 0.23 -1.96
N LEU A 55 -4.12 0.33 -0.97
CA LEU A 55 -4.16 1.38 0.05
C LEU A 55 -3.14 2.45 -0.34
N THR A 56 -3.58 3.62 -0.74
CA THR A 56 -2.67 4.73 -1.08
C THR A 56 -2.03 5.31 0.19
N PRO A 57 -0.76 5.80 0.12
CA PRO A 57 -0.13 6.43 1.27
C PRO A 57 -0.90 7.68 1.74
N GLY A 58 -0.84 7.95 3.05
CA GLY A 58 -1.37 9.20 3.62
C GLY A 58 -0.36 10.35 3.52
N GLY A 59 -0.82 11.59 3.69
CA GLY A 59 0.06 12.76 3.75
C GLY A 59 0.82 12.86 5.08
N GLY A 60 2.03 13.42 5.06
CA GLY A 60 2.73 13.83 6.28
C GLY A 60 2.08 15.08 6.89
N GLY A 61 2.05 15.15 8.22
CA GLY A 61 1.52 16.31 8.94
C GLY A 61 2.44 17.53 8.90
N TRP A 62 1.89 18.68 9.29
CA TRP A 62 2.61 19.94 9.45
C TRP A 62 2.38 20.55 10.84
N GLY A 63 3.43 21.08 11.46
CA GLY A 63 3.35 21.76 12.76
C GLY A 63 3.38 20.81 13.96
N SER A 64 3.08 21.31 15.15
CA SER A 64 2.98 20.54 16.41
C SER A 64 1.76 20.95 17.21
#